data_AF-A0A1C4KMB8-F1
#
_entry.id   AF-A0A1C4KMB8-F1
#
_cell.length_a   1.000
_cell.length_b   1.000
_cell.length_c   1.000
_cell.angle_alpha   90.00
_cell.angle_beta   90.00
_cell.angle_gamma   90.00
#
_symmetry.space_group_name_H-M   'P 1'
#
loop_
_entity.id
_entity.type
_entity.pdbx_description
1 polymer ?
#
loop_
_entity_poly.entity_id
_entity_poly.type
_entity_poly.pdbx_seq_one_letter_code
_entity_poly.pdbx_strand_id
1 'polypeptide(L)'
;MSATLKFDQRAIAVVELLGTTMECDDFEQALRERRWPILQKEGGPSTALTARTTRYLLECRFPGSRVNARRGARERIEVVGDELQLDLNVEVTDLVVRDPEDRPVWFAYERPAADDPPVSPPTRRARWQRRVRRWRAERLAPYRTGRHISALSRSRAEELATRTLPGSVIPSPRVTVRRPMATPDPDPGAVIGRRRGEARDIVKLCHAAAALMITSSLIARLWPQGLAAWWVLGVMAVTALGLAAHWLTRILPGKPGAALGATLALGVVMAAVGTKIESSGGPGAPPGALGLVLVASGYVVFTGIRLLVRQWSWRVVAPWLLPAVLPLALGFFPSLGLGLHALYLDAFGLNLEDVEIPRLWQLIATVRLGLAVNLWLIALAGLGYMQHLHWCVRDRWVGYTLLGFFAVVLLLNGAWNFGLQTAARAGAGAVQAAASGKAVDAYFGITPQWVCVRPIGPADDIHVDGGEFHPSRPYLKIGDASGTAVLWDPADKGALKMPMDKLRIIPVDAPSKSCAPSS
;
A
#
# COMPACT_ATOMS: atom_id res chain seq x y z
N MET A 1 -1.86 13.67 -29.91
CA MET A 1 -1.03 12.57 -29.37
C MET A 1 -1.90 11.33 -29.22
N SER A 2 -1.72 10.31 -30.06
CA SER A 2 -2.52 9.08 -29.97
C SER A 2 -2.01 8.27 -28.78
N ALA A 3 -2.70 8.35 -27.64
CA ALA A 3 -2.38 7.55 -26.47
C ALA A 3 -2.48 6.07 -26.87
N THR A 4 -1.34 5.39 -26.96
CA THR A 4 -1.32 3.93 -27.03
C THR A 4 -1.97 3.40 -25.76
N LEU A 5 -3.21 2.93 -25.88
CA LEU A 5 -3.91 2.20 -24.83
C LEU A 5 -3.03 1.03 -24.38
N LYS A 6 -2.47 1.16 -23.18
CA LYS A 6 -1.56 0.18 -22.59
C LYS A 6 -2.40 -1.00 -22.10
N PHE A 7 -2.41 -2.10 -22.85
CA PHE A 7 -3.08 -3.34 -22.44
C PHE A 7 -2.09 -4.27 -21.71
N ASP A 8 -2.59 -5.00 -20.71
CA ASP A 8 -1.80 -5.98 -19.94
C ASP A 8 -2.11 -7.41 -20.37
N GLN A 9 -3.35 -7.66 -20.79
CA GLN A 9 -3.86 -8.96 -21.19
C GLN A 9 -4.41 -8.93 -22.63
N ARG A 10 -4.39 -10.10 -23.24
CA ARG A 10 -4.96 -10.40 -24.54
C ARG A 10 -5.73 -11.71 -24.40
N ALA A 11 -6.96 -11.75 -24.86
CA ALA A 11 -7.77 -12.95 -24.92
C ALA A 11 -8.29 -13.14 -26.34
N ILE A 12 -8.41 -14.37 -26.80
CA ILE A 12 -9.13 -14.72 -28.01
C ILE A 12 -10.51 -15.21 -27.58
N ALA A 13 -11.54 -14.72 -28.26
CA ALA A 13 -12.91 -15.12 -28.03
C ALA A 13 -13.58 -15.55 -29.33
N VAL A 14 -14.38 -16.60 -29.26
CA VAL A 14 -15.35 -16.99 -30.29
C VAL A 14 -16.71 -16.46 -29.83
N VAL A 15 -17.31 -15.65 -30.68
CA VAL A 15 -18.56 -14.95 -30.41
C VAL A 15 -19.55 -15.28 -31.50
N GLU A 16 -20.74 -15.69 -31.12
CA GLU A 16 -21.87 -15.92 -31.99
C GLU A 16 -22.84 -14.76 -31.85
N LEU A 17 -23.18 -14.10 -32.97
CA LEU A 17 -24.12 -13.00 -33.04
C LEU A 17 -25.27 -13.40 -33.96
N LEU A 18 -26.49 -13.38 -33.45
CA LEU A 18 -27.70 -13.49 -34.25
C LEU A 18 -28.22 -12.08 -34.54
N GLY A 19 -28.05 -11.60 -35.76
CA GLY A 19 -28.45 -10.24 -36.10
C GLY A 19 -28.54 -9.95 -37.59
N THR A 20 -29.12 -8.78 -37.89
CA THR A 20 -29.18 -8.14 -39.20
C THR A 20 -27.82 -7.54 -39.57
N THR A 21 -27.68 -7.05 -40.81
CA THR A 21 -26.45 -6.36 -41.24
C THR A 21 -26.14 -5.11 -40.42
N MET A 22 -27.17 -4.33 -40.03
CA MET A 22 -26.95 -3.14 -39.21
C MET A 22 -26.40 -3.49 -37.82
N GLU A 23 -26.97 -4.50 -37.17
CA GLU A 23 -26.51 -5.00 -35.87
C GLU A 23 -25.07 -5.54 -35.93
N CYS A 24 -24.72 -6.23 -37.02
CA CYS A 24 -23.35 -6.66 -37.27
C CYS A 24 -22.40 -5.48 -37.45
N ASP A 25 -22.79 -4.45 -38.21
CA ASP A 25 -21.97 -3.26 -38.45
C ASP A 25 -21.76 -2.44 -37.16
N ASP A 26 -22.80 -2.30 -36.33
CA ASP A 26 -22.75 -1.64 -35.03
C ASP A 26 -21.80 -2.39 -34.07
N PHE A 27 -21.89 -3.72 -34.04
CA PHE A 27 -20.97 -4.55 -33.27
C PHE A 27 -19.51 -4.37 -33.75
N GLU A 28 -19.27 -4.44 -35.06
CA GLU A 28 -17.93 -4.26 -35.65
C GLU A 28 -17.37 -2.85 -35.41
N GLN A 29 -18.22 -1.83 -35.42
CA GLN A 29 -17.86 -0.46 -35.06
C GLN A 29 -17.48 -0.35 -33.58
N ALA A 30 -18.26 -0.94 -32.68
CA ALA A 30 -17.96 -0.97 -31.24
C ALA A 30 -16.64 -1.69 -30.92
N LEU A 31 -16.32 -2.77 -31.66
CA LEU A 31 -15.03 -3.47 -31.56
C LEU A 31 -13.87 -2.60 -32.07
N ARG A 32 -14.04 -1.89 -33.18
CA ARG A 32 -13.03 -0.97 -33.74
C ARG A 32 -12.70 0.17 -32.78
N GLU A 33 -13.70 0.78 -32.16
CA GLU A 33 -13.51 1.83 -31.15
C GLU A 33 -12.71 1.36 -29.93
N ARG A 34 -12.96 0.11 -29.50
CA ARG A 34 -12.24 -0.55 -28.40
C ARG A 34 -10.89 -1.13 -28.84
N ARG A 35 -10.55 -1.05 -30.13
CA ARG A 35 -9.34 -1.62 -30.77
C ARG A 35 -9.20 -3.13 -30.55
N TRP A 36 -10.32 -3.85 -30.61
CA TRP A 36 -10.35 -5.32 -30.58
C TRP A 36 -10.42 -5.83 -32.01
N PRO A 37 -9.30 -6.32 -32.59
CA PRO A 37 -9.30 -6.76 -33.97
C PRO A 37 -10.10 -8.05 -34.13
N ILE A 38 -10.87 -8.11 -35.21
CA ILE A 38 -11.49 -9.33 -35.70
C ILE A 38 -10.43 -10.09 -36.49
N LEU A 39 -10.17 -11.32 -36.08
CA LEU A 39 -9.20 -12.22 -36.72
C LEU A 39 -9.87 -13.02 -37.84
N GLN A 40 -11.12 -13.42 -37.63
CA GLN A 40 -11.91 -14.18 -38.59
C GLN A 40 -13.40 -13.87 -38.42
N LYS A 41 -14.13 -13.88 -39.53
CA LYS A 41 -15.59 -13.74 -39.59
C LYS A 41 -16.12 -14.90 -40.43
N GLU A 42 -17.03 -15.68 -39.86
CA GLU A 42 -17.66 -16.83 -40.50
C GLU A 42 -19.18 -16.65 -40.46
N GLY A 43 -19.87 -16.84 -41.58
CA GLY A 43 -21.32 -16.64 -41.67
C GLY A 43 -21.74 -16.27 -43.09
N GLY A 44 -22.97 -16.62 -43.47
CA GLY A 44 -23.55 -16.19 -44.74
C GLY A 44 -23.89 -14.69 -44.73
N PRO A 45 -24.07 -14.03 -45.88
CA PRO A 45 -24.43 -12.62 -45.90
C PRO A 45 -25.76 -12.41 -45.17
N SER A 46 -25.73 -11.65 -44.08
CA SER A 46 -26.92 -11.08 -43.46
C SER A 46 -27.52 -10.05 -44.41
N THR A 47 -28.83 -9.84 -44.34
CA THR A 47 -29.47 -8.73 -45.04
C THR A 47 -30.03 -7.74 -44.01
N ALA A 48 -30.45 -6.57 -44.47
CA ALA A 48 -31.08 -5.57 -43.59
C ALA A 48 -32.39 -6.05 -42.93
N LEU A 49 -33.02 -7.12 -43.46
CA LEU A 49 -34.33 -7.60 -43.03
C LEU A 49 -34.32 -9.02 -42.44
N THR A 50 -33.26 -9.80 -42.65
CA THR A 50 -33.17 -11.17 -42.13
C THR A 50 -31.96 -11.34 -41.23
N ALA A 51 -32.24 -11.66 -39.97
CA ALA A 51 -31.22 -12.01 -38.99
C ALA A 51 -30.57 -13.35 -39.37
N ARG A 52 -29.24 -13.42 -39.27
CA ARG A 52 -28.47 -14.64 -39.45
C ARG A 52 -27.39 -14.74 -38.39
N THR A 53 -27.08 -15.98 -38.05
CA THR A 53 -25.98 -16.31 -37.16
C THR A 53 -24.65 -16.03 -37.84
N THR A 54 -23.87 -15.11 -37.28
CA THR A 54 -22.51 -14.77 -37.70
C THR A 54 -21.56 -15.06 -36.54
N ARG A 55 -20.48 -15.79 -36.82
CA ARG A 55 -19.43 -16.11 -35.86
C ARG A 55 -18.21 -15.24 -36.06
N TYR A 56 -17.72 -14.67 -34.97
CA TYR A 56 -16.57 -13.80 -34.92
C TYR A 56 -15.48 -14.45 -34.07
N LEU A 57 -14.28 -14.58 -34.62
CA LEU A 57 -13.06 -14.82 -33.87
C LEU A 57 -12.39 -13.48 -33.64
N LEU A 58 -12.35 -13.01 -32.39
CA LEU A 58 -11.81 -11.69 -32.06
C LEU A 58 -10.73 -11.75 -30.98
N GLU A 59 -9.87 -10.74 -30.97
CA GLU A 59 -8.83 -10.57 -29.95
C GLU A 59 -9.19 -9.42 -29.00
N CYS A 60 -9.68 -9.77 -27.82
CA CYS A 60 -9.99 -8.80 -26.77
C CYS A 60 -8.71 -8.33 -26.06
N ARG A 61 -8.46 -7.01 -26.06
CA ARG A 61 -7.30 -6.38 -25.40
C ARG A 61 -7.75 -5.51 -24.23
N PHE A 62 -7.21 -5.75 -23.04
CA PHE A 62 -7.62 -5.03 -21.84
C PHE A 62 -6.51 -4.92 -20.79
N PRO A 63 -6.53 -3.89 -19.92
CA PRO A 63 -5.63 -3.78 -18.79
C PRO A 63 -6.09 -4.71 -17.66
N GLY A 64 -5.20 -5.09 -16.75
CA GLY A 64 -5.55 -5.93 -15.60
C GLY A 64 -4.61 -7.11 -15.36
N SER A 65 -4.94 -7.88 -14.33
CA SER A 65 -4.22 -9.09 -13.93
C SER A 65 -4.60 -10.27 -14.84
N ARG A 66 -3.87 -11.38 -14.73
CA ARG A 66 -4.28 -12.64 -15.36
C ARG A 66 -5.41 -13.36 -14.60
N VAL A 67 -5.55 -13.05 -13.31
CA VAL A 67 -6.57 -13.66 -12.45
C VAL A 67 -7.93 -13.23 -12.99
N ASN A 68 -8.80 -14.22 -13.24
CA ASN A 68 -10.11 -14.02 -13.85
C ASN A 68 -10.12 -13.32 -15.22
N ALA A 69 -8.99 -13.22 -15.93
CA ALA A 69 -8.96 -12.50 -17.20
C ALA A 69 -9.78 -13.19 -18.30
N ARG A 70 -9.95 -14.52 -18.27
CA ARG A 70 -10.87 -15.24 -19.17
C ARG A 70 -12.31 -14.79 -18.96
N ARG A 71 -12.78 -14.87 -17.71
CA ARG A 71 -14.09 -14.39 -17.28
C ARG A 71 -14.27 -12.91 -17.61
N GLY A 72 -13.29 -12.08 -17.28
CA GLY A 72 -13.32 -10.65 -17.56
C GLY A 72 -13.36 -10.32 -19.05
N ALA A 73 -12.71 -11.10 -19.92
CA ALA A 73 -12.81 -10.94 -21.37
C ALA A 73 -14.22 -11.28 -21.86
N ARG A 74 -14.78 -12.41 -21.41
CA ARG A 74 -16.14 -12.82 -21.70
C ARG A 74 -17.15 -11.75 -21.28
N GLU A 75 -17.15 -11.36 -20.01
CA GLU A 75 -18.08 -10.36 -19.46
C GLU A 75 -17.95 -9.01 -20.17
N ARG A 76 -16.74 -8.61 -20.62
CA ARG A 76 -16.55 -7.37 -21.38
C ARG A 76 -17.21 -7.42 -22.77
N ILE A 77 -17.18 -8.59 -23.42
CA ILE A 77 -17.83 -8.79 -24.72
C ILE A 77 -19.34 -8.85 -24.53
N GLU A 78 -19.82 -9.57 -23.51
CA GLU A 78 -21.24 -9.60 -23.14
C GLU A 78 -21.76 -8.19 -22.82
N VAL A 79 -21.01 -7.36 -22.10
CA VAL A 79 -21.39 -5.95 -21.84
C VAL A 79 -21.54 -5.14 -23.13
N VAL A 80 -20.73 -5.39 -24.17
CA VAL A 80 -20.93 -4.73 -25.48
C VAL A 80 -22.21 -5.21 -26.13
N GLY A 81 -22.53 -6.50 -26.02
CA GLY A 81 -23.82 -7.05 -26.46
C GLY A 81 -25.00 -6.40 -25.72
N ASP A 82 -24.92 -6.33 -24.39
CA ASP A 82 -25.94 -5.72 -23.53
C ASP A 82 -26.11 -4.20 -23.84
N GLU A 83 -25.01 -3.46 -24.04
CA GLU A 83 -25.01 -2.02 -24.38
C GLU A 83 -25.68 -1.73 -25.74
N LEU A 84 -25.49 -2.63 -26.72
CA LEU A 84 -26.05 -2.53 -28.06
C LEU A 84 -27.38 -3.30 -28.22
N GLN A 85 -27.88 -3.94 -27.17
CA GLN A 85 -29.07 -4.80 -27.17
C GLN A 85 -29.03 -5.93 -28.21
N LEU A 86 -27.87 -6.55 -28.40
CA LEU A 86 -27.64 -7.61 -29.38
C LEU A 86 -27.87 -9.01 -28.80
N ASP A 87 -28.41 -9.93 -29.60
CA ASP A 87 -28.45 -11.36 -29.28
C ASP A 87 -27.06 -11.98 -29.53
N LEU A 88 -26.18 -11.80 -28.54
CA LEU A 88 -24.77 -12.16 -28.59
C LEU A 88 -24.45 -13.22 -27.53
N ASN A 89 -23.84 -14.31 -27.98
CA ASN A 89 -23.34 -15.38 -27.10
C ASN A 89 -21.83 -15.56 -27.25
N VAL A 90 -21.12 -15.60 -26.12
CA VAL A 90 -19.68 -15.87 -26.10
C VAL A 90 -19.47 -17.36 -25.83
N GLU A 91 -19.17 -18.12 -26.89
CA GLU A 91 -18.99 -19.57 -26.81
C GLU A 91 -17.73 -19.95 -26.03
N VAL A 92 -16.58 -19.37 -26.40
CA VAL A 92 -15.28 -19.73 -25.84
C VAL A 92 -14.41 -18.50 -25.67
N THR A 93 -13.70 -18.43 -24.56
CA THR A 93 -12.65 -17.42 -24.31
C THR A 93 -11.39 -18.06 -23.76
N ASP A 94 -10.24 -17.74 -24.37
CA ASP A 94 -8.94 -18.15 -23.84
C ASP A 94 -7.92 -17.02 -23.84
N LEU A 95 -6.94 -17.09 -22.95
CA LEU A 95 -5.90 -16.07 -22.81
C LEU A 95 -4.74 -16.35 -23.76
N VAL A 96 -4.31 -15.31 -24.45
CA VAL A 96 -3.10 -15.36 -25.27
C VAL A 96 -1.89 -15.23 -24.34
N VAL A 97 -1.31 -16.37 -23.99
CA VAL A 97 -0.11 -16.43 -23.14
C VAL A 97 1.14 -16.22 -23.98
N ARG A 98 1.53 -14.95 -24.18
CA ARG A 98 2.88 -14.59 -24.66
C ARG A 98 3.72 -14.08 -23.50
N ASP A 99 4.13 -15.00 -22.62
CA ASP A 99 5.16 -14.71 -21.64
C ASP A 99 6.51 -15.12 -22.26
N PRO A 100 7.46 -14.19 -22.48
CA PRO A 100 8.76 -14.59 -22.98
C PRO A 100 9.41 -15.57 -21.99
N GLU A 101 9.90 -16.68 -22.54
CA GLU A 101 10.74 -17.63 -21.81
C GLU A 101 11.90 -16.86 -21.16
N ASP A 102 12.18 -17.16 -19.88
CA ASP A 102 13.32 -16.59 -19.19
C ASP A 102 14.61 -17.32 -19.60
N ARG A 103 15.08 -16.99 -20.79
CA ARG A 103 16.25 -17.61 -21.38
C ARG A 103 17.50 -17.12 -20.66
N PRO A 104 18.43 -18.04 -20.29
CA PRO A 104 19.65 -17.67 -19.58
C PRO A 104 20.42 -16.58 -20.33
N VAL A 105 20.96 -15.64 -19.56
CA VAL A 105 21.80 -14.56 -20.08
C VAL A 105 23.26 -15.02 -20.08
N TRP A 106 23.87 -14.83 -21.24
CA TRP A 106 25.26 -15.13 -21.52
C TRP A 106 25.98 -13.85 -21.97
N PHE A 107 27.23 -13.74 -21.57
CA PHE A 107 28.12 -12.67 -21.98
C PHE A 107 29.20 -13.24 -22.88
N ALA A 108 29.35 -12.65 -24.06
CA ALA A 108 30.46 -13.00 -24.93
C ALA A 108 31.75 -12.34 -24.42
N TYR A 109 32.83 -13.11 -24.39
CA TYR A 109 34.17 -12.62 -24.11
C TYR A 109 35.17 -13.22 -25.08
N GLU A 110 36.20 -12.47 -25.39
CA GLU A 110 37.28 -12.95 -26.25
C GLU A 110 38.27 -13.77 -25.42
N ARG A 111 38.54 -15.00 -25.87
CA ARG A 111 39.56 -15.85 -25.25
C ARG A 111 40.95 -15.24 -25.50
N PRO A 112 41.83 -15.17 -24.49
CA PRO A 112 43.18 -14.65 -24.66
C PRO A 112 43.95 -15.43 -25.75
N ALA A 113 44.73 -14.72 -26.57
CA ALA A 113 45.55 -15.31 -27.64
C ALA A 113 46.56 -16.38 -27.15
N ALA A 114 46.93 -16.35 -25.86
CA ALA A 114 47.87 -17.30 -25.26
C ALA A 114 47.32 -18.73 -25.05
N ASP A 115 46.07 -19.00 -25.44
CA ASP A 115 45.44 -20.33 -25.39
C ASP A 115 45.72 -21.20 -26.63
N ASP A 116 46.44 -20.68 -27.64
CA ASP A 116 46.91 -21.49 -28.78
C ASP A 116 47.86 -22.61 -28.29
N PRO A 117 47.81 -23.81 -28.93
CA PRO A 117 48.68 -24.93 -28.57
C PRO A 117 50.15 -24.50 -28.72
N PRO A 118 50.98 -24.65 -27.67
CA PRO A 118 52.36 -24.23 -27.75
C PRO A 118 53.13 -25.13 -28.71
N VAL A 119 54.01 -24.54 -29.52
CA VAL A 119 54.93 -25.24 -30.43
C VAL A 119 55.96 -26.10 -29.66
N SER A 120 56.08 -25.93 -28.33
CA SER A 120 57.00 -26.68 -27.46
C SER A 120 56.34 -27.04 -26.12
N PRO A 121 56.73 -28.16 -25.47
CA PRO A 121 56.10 -28.61 -24.23
C PRO A 121 56.28 -27.57 -23.11
N PRO A 122 55.17 -27.05 -22.52
CA PRO A 122 55.24 -25.96 -21.57
C PRO A 122 55.79 -26.42 -20.22
N THR A 123 56.64 -25.60 -19.59
CA THR A 123 57.13 -25.83 -18.23
C THR A 123 55.98 -25.83 -17.21
N ARG A 124 56.19 -26.47 -16.04
CA ARG A 124 55.17 -26.57 -14.97
C ARG A 124 54.67 -25.19 -14.51
N ARG A 125 55.57 -24.20 -14.43
CA ARG A 125 55.25 -22.81 -14.09
C ARG A 125 54.41 -22.14 -15.18
N ALA A 126 54.74 -22.35 -16.46
CA ALA A 126 53.95 -21.83 -17.58
C ALA A 126 52.55 -22.44 -17.62
N ARG A 127 52.39 -23.74 -17.31
CA ARG A 127 51.07 -24.39 -17.20
C ARG A 127 50.22 -23.78 -16.08
N TRP A 128 50.81 -23.55 -14.90
CA TRP A 128 50.11 -22.93 -13.78
C TRP A 128 49.73 -21.47 -14.09
N GLN A 129 50.66 -20.68 -14.64
CA GLN A 129 50.39 -19.30 -15.04
C GLN A 129 49.30 -19.22 -16.12
N ARG A 130 49.29 -20.13 -17.10
CA ARG A 130 48.20 -20.25 -18.08
C ARG A 130 46.87 -20.57 -17.41
N ARG A 131 46.84 -21.54 -16.48
CA ARG A 131 45.62 -21.90 -15.73
C ARG A 131 45.08 -20.73 -14.92
N VAL A 132 45.94 -19.97 -14.23
CA VAL A 132 45.55 -18.79 -13.47
C VAL A 132 45.09 -17.66 -14.39
N ARG A 133 45.79 -17.41 -15.51
CA ARG A 133 45.37 -16.38 -16.49
C ARG A 133 44.04 -16.75 -17.13
N ARG A 134 43.82 -18.01 -17.48
CA ARG A 134 42.54 -18.52 -18.00
C ARG A 134 41.44 -18.36 -16.97
N TRP A 135 41.67 -18.80 -15.72
CA TRP A 135 40.72 -18.62 -14.62
C TRP A 135 40.39 -17.14 -14.37
N ARG A 136 41.39 -16.24 -14.38
CA ARG A 136 41.17 -14.78 -14.26
C ARG A 136 40.43 -14.21 -15.47
N ALA A 137 40.74 -14.65 -16.69
CA ALA A 137 40.04 -14.18 -17.89
C ALA A 137 38.58 -14.67 -17.90
N GLU A 138 38.33 -15.92 -17.49
CA GLU A 138 36.99 -16.50 -17.40
C GLU A 138 36.17 -15.85 -16.28
N ARG A 139 36.75 -15.68 -15.09
CA ARG A 139 36.02 -15.22 -13.89
C ARG A 139 36.08 -13.71 -13.61
N LEU A 140 37.17 -13.03 -13.95
CA LEU A 140 37.40 -11.64 -13.58
C LEU A 140 37.45 -10.67 -14.76
N ALA A 141 37.51 -11.13 -16.02
CA ALA A 141 37.56 -10.19 -17.15
C ALA A 141 36.26 -9.37 -17.19
N PRO A 142 36.31 -8.03 -17.20
CA PRO A 142 35.15 -7.22 -17.50
C PRO A 142 34.73 -7.43 -18.96
N TYR A 143 33.43 -7.28 -19.23
CA TYR A 143 32.69 -7.44 -20.49
C TYR A 143 33.40 -6.98 -21.78
N ARG A 144 34.40 -7.72 -22.28
CA ARG A 144 35.28 -7.23 -23.37
C ARG A 144 34.61 -7.02 -24.73
N THR A 145 33.51 -7.70 -25.03
CA THR A 145 32.82 -7.53 -26.32
C THR A 145 31.54 -6.68 -26.24
N GLY A 146 31.06 -6.38 -25.02
CA GLY A 146 29.77 -5.70 -24.80
C GLY A 146 28.53 -6.45 -25.28
N ARG A 147 28.66 -7.70 -25.78
CA ARG A 147 27.54 -8.44 -26.38
C ARG A 147 26.80 -9.29 -25.34
N HIS A 148 25.49 -9.01 -25.23
CA HIS A 148 24.56 -9.74 -24.37
C HIS A 148 23.78 -10.75 -25.22
N ILE A 149 23.77 -12.02 -24.80
CA ILE A 149 23.18 -13.12 -25.56
C ILE A 149 22.17 -13.82 -24.66
N SER A 150 21.01 -14.15 -25.20
CA SER A 150 19.95 -14.86 -24.48
C SER A 150 19.67 -16.17 -25.22
N ALA A 151 20.06 -17.30 -24.61
CA ALA A 151 19.98 -18.61 -25.24
C ALA A 151 19.83 -19.72 -24.20
N LEU A 152 19.18 -20.83 -24.59
CA LEU A 152 18.85 -21.95 -23.70
C LEU A 152 20.06 -22.80 -23.32
N SER A 153 21.03 -22.89 -24.21
CA SER A 153 22.21 -23.73 -24.06
C SER A 153 23.48 -22.95 -24.40
N ARG A 154 24.60 -23.38 -23.82
CA ARG A 154 25.92 -22.80 -24.10
C ARG A 154 26.29 -22.84 -25.59
N SER A 155 26.08 -23.98 -26.26
CA SER A 155 26.37 -24.14 -27.69
C SER A 155 25.65 -23.11 -28.56
N ARG A 156 24.34 -22.95 -28.35
CA ARG A 156 23.53 -21.92 -29.01
C ARG A 156 23.97 -20.49 -28.67
N ALA A 157 24.41 -20.26 -27.43
CA ALA A 157 24.98 -18.96 -27.05
C ALA A 157 26.30 -18.68 -27.79
N GLU A 158 27.17 -19.69 -27.97
CA GLU A 158 28.42 -19.59 -28.72
C GLU A 158 28.15 -19.33 -30.21
N GLU A 159 27.20 -20.05 -30.82
CA GLU A 159 26.75 -19.80 -32.19
C GLU A 159 26.21 -18.37 -32.38
N LEU A 160 25.40 -17.89 -31.42
CA LEU A 160 24.90 -16.51 -31.44
C LEU A 160 25.99 -15.48 -31.15
N ALA A 161 27.09 -15.86 -30.50
CA ALA A 161 28.21 -14.97 -30.23
C ALA A 161 29.06 -14.72 -31.47
N THR A 162 29.21 -15.74 -32.32
CA THR A 162 29.98 -15.66 -33.57
C THR A 162 29.18 -15.09 -34.74
N ARG A 163 27.84 -15.05 -34.65
CA ARG A 163 26.99 -14.47 -35.70
C ARG A 163 27.23 -12.98 -35.88
N THR A 164 27.54 -12.54 -37.11
CA THR A 164 27.64 -11.12 -37.46
C THR A 164 26.26 -10.47 -37.46
N LEU A 165 26.11 -9.34 -36.75
CA LEU A 165 24.89 -8.52 -36.80
C LEU A 165 25.11 -7.33 -37.73
N PRO A 166 24.09 -6.89 -38.49
CA PRO A 166 24.19 -5.69 -39.32
C PRO A 166 24.64 -4.48 -38.50
N GLY A 167 25.64 -3.74 -38.98
CA GLY A 167 26.16 -2.54 -38.32
C GLY A 167 27.01 -2.78 -37.06
N SER A 168 27.36 -4.04 -36.76
CA SER A 168 28.25 -4.39 -35.64
C SER A 168 29.64 -4.81 -36.12
N VAL A 169 30.64 -4.71 -35.25
CA VAL A 169 32.00 -5.22 -35.51
C VAL A 169 31.94 -6.73 -35.70
N ILE A 170 32.65 -7.23 -36.72
CA ILE A 170 32.74 -8.66 -37.01
C ILE A 170 33.28 -9.39 -35.77
N PRO A 171 32.57 -10.39 -35.23
CA PRO A 171 33.02 -11.11 -34.05
C PRO A 171 34.36 -11.82 -34.31
N SER A 172 35.29 -11.72 -33.36
CA SER A 172 36.53 -12.49 -33.40
C SER A 172 36.22 -14.00 -33.37
N PRO A 173 36.97 -14.84 -34.10
CA PRO A 173 36.79 -16.30 -34.07
C PRO A 173 37.10 -16.91 -32.68
N ARG A 174 37.71 -16.12 -31.78
CA ARG A 174 38.07 -16.51 -30.41
C ARG A 174 36.99 -16.16 -29.37
N VAL A 175 35.84 -15.67 -29.82
CA VAL A 175 34.73 -15.34 -28.93
C VAL A 175 34.10 -16.62 -28.37
N THR A 176 33.94 -16.66 -27.05
CA THR A 176 33.20 -17.69 -26.33
C THR A 176 32.27 -17.01 -25.33
N VAL A 177 31.45 -17.78 -24.61
CA VAL A 177 30.40 -17.25 -23.75
C VAL A 177 30.54 -17.71 -22.31
N ARG A 178 30.04 -16.89 -21.38
CA ARG A 178 29.97 -17.19 -19.95
C ARG A 178 28.70 -16.64 -19.32
N ARG A 179 28.32 -17.20 -18.17
CA ARG A 179 27.25 -16.67 -17.31
C ARG A 179 27.80 -15.70 -16.26
N PRO A 180 26.96 -14.86 -15.63
CA PRO A 180 27.37 -14.08 -14.46
C PRO A 180 28.01 -14.96 -13.39
N MET A 181 28.97 -14.41 -12.64
CA MET A 181 29.66 -15.12 -11.56
C MET A 181 28.63 -15.71 -10.57
N ALA A 182 28.89 -16.93 -10.09
CA ALA A 182 28.01 -17.69 -9.19
C ALA A 182 26.69 -18.23 -9.79
N THR A 183 26.47 -18.12 -11.11
CA THR A 183 25.31 -18.76 -11.75
C THR A 183 25.74 -20.07 -12.43
N PRO A 184 25.25 -21.25 -11.99
CA PRO A 184 25.58 -22.53 -12.62
C PRO A 184 25.03 -22.61 -14.04
N ASP A 185 25.57 -23.49 -14.88
CA ASP A 185 25.00 -23.76 -16.20
C ASP A 185 23.60 -24.37 -16.05
N PRO A 186 22.64 -24.04 -16.95
CA PRO A 186 21.31 -24.61 -16.88
C PRO A 186 21.37 -26.12 -17.18
N ASP A 187 20.68 -26.92 -16.38
CA ASP A 187 20.59 -28.36 -16.63
C ASP A 187 19.92 -28.63 -17.98
N PRO A 188 20.42 -29.59 -18.78
CA PRO A 188 19.78 -29.98 -20.02
C PRO A 188 18.38 -30.54 -19.70
N GLY A 189 17.33 -29.80 -20.08
CA GLY A 189 15.94 -30.15 -19.80
C GLY A 189 15.30 -29.43 -18.60
N ALA A 190 16.02 -28.49 -17.96
CA ALA A 190 15.41 -27.65 -16.92
C ALA A 190 14.18 -26.90 -17.47
N VAL A 191 13.08 -26.93 -16.71
CA VAL A 191 11.87 -26.16 -17.05
C VAL A 191 12.21 -24.68 -17.01
N ILE A 192 12.14 -24.03 -18.17
CA ILE A 192 12.46 -22.61 -18.29
C ILE A 192 11.33 -21.80 -17.66
N GLY A 193 11.69 -20.96 -16.69
CA GLY A 193 10.76 -20.01 -16.08
C GLY A 193 10.22 -19.01 -17.10
N ARG A 194 9.17 -18.29 -16.75
CA ARG A 194 8.66 -17.17 -17.56
C ARG A 194 9.21 -15.88 -16.98
N ARG A 195 9.81 -15.02 -17.81
CA ARG A 195 10.51 -13.80 -17.35
C ARG A 195 9.63 -12.87 -16.53
N ARG A 196 8.33 -12.77 -16.87
CA ARG A 196 7.37 -11.95 -16.10
C ARG A 196 6.72 -12.71 -14.94
N GLY A 197 7.06 -13.98 -14.75
CA GLY A 197 6.62 -14.80 -13.61
C GLY A 197 7.29 -14.34 -12.32
N GLU A 198 8.62 -14.26 -12.30
CA GLU A 198 9.40 -13.93 -11.11
C GLU A 198 9.03 -12.59 -10.50
N ALA A 199 8.96 -11.53 -11.30
CA ALA A 199 8.55 -10.20 -10.81
C ALA A 199 7.12 -10.19 -10.24
N ARG A 200 6.21 -10.99 -10.79
CA ARG A 200 4.84 -11.11 -10.26
C ARG A 200 4.83 -11.90 -8.95
N ASP A 201 5.66 -12.92 -8.84
CA ASP A 201 5.73 -13.75 -7.65
C ASP A 201 6.41 -13.01 -6.48
N ILE A 202 7.39 -12.13 -6.76
CA ILE A 202 7.92 -11.17 -5.78
C ILE A 202 6.82 -10.23 -5.28
N VAL A 203 6.00 -9.64 -6.17
CA VAL A 203 4.90 -8.76 -5.75
C VAL A 203 3.91 -9.50 -4.86
N LYS A 204 3.55 -10.74 -5.20
CA LYS A 204 2.66 -11.56 -4.36
C LYS A 204 3.29 -11.91 -3.02
N LEU A 205 4.59 -12.18 -2.99
CA LEU A 205 5.33 -12.40 -1.74
C LEU A 205 5.32 -11.14 -0.87
N CYS A 206 5.52 -9.95 -1.44
CA CYS A 206 5.39 -8.69 -0.71
C CYS A 206 3.98 -8.49 -0.14
N HIS A 207 2.93 -8.85 -0.88
CA HIS A 207 1.55 -8.80 -0.37
C HIS A 207 1.31 -9.81 0.76
N ALA A 208 1.81 -11.04 0.62
CA ALA A 208 1.72 -12.06 1.66
C ALA A 208 2.47 -11.62 2.93
N ALA A 209 3.67 -11.05 2.77
CA ALA A 209 4.45 -10.49 3.88
C ALA A 209 3.72 -9.31 4.55
N ALA A 210 3.10 -8.42 3.78
CA ALA A 210 2.29 -7.32 4.33
C ALA A 210 1.08 -7.83 5.11
N ALA A 211 0.34 -8.83 4.58
CA ALA A 211 -0.77 -9.46 5.29
C ALA A 211 -0.30 -10.15 6.59
N LEU A 212 0.85 -10.84 6.54
CA LEU A 212 1.44 -11.48 7.70
C LEU A 212 1.88 -10.47 8.77
N MET A 213 2.45 -9.33 8.37
CA MET A 213 2.78 -8.22 9.27
C MET A 213 1.55 -7.64 9.97
N ILE A 214 0.47 -7.42 9.22
CA ILE A 214 -0.77 -6.86 9.76
C ILE A 214 -1.39 -7.85 10.75
N THR A 215 -1.48 -9.12 10.37
CA THR A 215 -2.08 -10.18 11.20
C THR A 215 -1.26 -10.43 12.46
N SER A 216 0.09 -10.49 12.39
CA SER A 216 0.94 -10.68 13.56
C SER A 216 0.85 -9.51 14.56
N SER A 217 0.81 -8.28 14.06
CA SER A 217 0.61 -7.07 14.89
C SER A 217 -0.76 -7.07 15.59
N LEU A 218 -1.82 -7.42 14.86
CA LEU A 218 -3.16 -7.55 15.45
C LEU A 218 -3.23 -8.67 16.50
N ILE A 219 -2.55 -9.80 16.28
CA ILE A 219 -2.44 -10.89 17.26
C ILE A 219 -1.77 -10.40 18.54
N ALA A 220 -0.61 -9.73 18.43
CA ALA A 220 0.11 -9.24 19.60
C ALA A 220 -0.75 -8.28 20.44
N ARG A 221 -1.51 -7.41 19.78
CA ARG A 221 -2.39 -6.44 20.45
C ARG A 221 -3.64 -7.08 21.06
N LEU A 222 -4.24 -8.06 20.40
CA LEU A 222 -5.48 -8.71 20.82
C LEU A 222 -5.22 -9.92 21.73
N TRP A 223 -3.96 -10.30 21.93
CA TRP A 223 -3.54 -11.37 22.83
C TRP A 223 -4.19 -11.28 24.23
N PRO A 224 -4.25 -10.10 24.89
CA PRO A 224 -4.84 -9.98 26.22
C PRO A 224 -6.37 -10.12 26.26
N GLN A 225 -7.07 -10.06 25.11
CA GLN A 225 -8.54 -10.02 25.04
C GLN A 225 -9.19 -11.42 25.00
N GLY A 226 -8.40 -12.49 25.07
CA GLY A 226 -8.87 -13.87 25.23
C GLY A 226 -9.14 -14.65 23.93
N LEU A 227 -9.47 -15.93 24.11
CA LEU A 227 -9.55 -16.98 23.07
C LEU A 227 -10.48 -16.65 21.88
N ALA A 228 -11.56 -15.90 22.10
CA ALA A 228 -12.51 -15.55 21.04
C ALA A 228 -11.93 -14.58 19.99
N ALA A 229 -10.91 -13.78 20.33
CA ALA A 229 -10.20 -12.94 19.37
C ALA A 229 -9.12 -13.73 18.59
N TRP A 230 -8.67 -14.87 19.14
CA TRP A 230 -7.52 -15.60 18.63
C TRP A 230 -7.82 -16.48 17.43
N TRP A 231 -9.03 -17.07 17.33
CA TRP A 231 -9.34 -18.01 16.26
C TRP A 231 -9.39 -17.33 14.88
N VAL A 232 -10.01 -16.14 14.78
CA VAL A 232 -10.07 -15.36 13.53
C VAL A 232 -8.67 -15.00 13.06
N LEU A 233 -7.81 -14.57 13.99
CA LEU A 233 -6.45 -14.17 13.68
C LEU A 233 -5.54 -15.37 13.37
N GLY A 234 -5.74 -16.50 14.06
CA GLY A 234 -5.05 -17.76 13.77
C GLY A 234 -5.37 -18.27 12.37
N VAL A 235 -6.65 -18.22 11.94
CA VAL A 235 -7.05 -18.55 10.56
C VAL A 235 -6.39 -17.61 9.56
N MET A 236 -6.35 -16.31 9.83
CA MET A 236 -5.69 -15.33 8.97
C MET A 236 -4.17 -15.53 8.88
N ALA A 237 -3.49 -15.87 9.98
CA ALA A 237 -2.06 -16.15 9.98
C ALA A 237 -1.73 -17.45 9.24
N VAL A 238 -2.52 -18.52 9.45
CA VAL A 238 -2.36 -19.80 8.77
C VAL A 238 -2.60 -19.65 7.26
N THR A 239 -3.63 -18.91 6.85
CA THR A 239 -3.89 -18.64 5.43
C THR A 239 -2.77 -17.79 4.80
N ALA A 240 -2.27 -16.77 5.48
CA ALA A 240 -1.15 -15.96 5.00
C ALA A 240 0.15 -16.80 4.86
N LEU A 241 0.47 -17.64 5.84
CA LEU A 241 1.61 -18.58 5.79
C LEU A 241 1.44 -19.62 4.68
N GLY A 242 0.24 -20.16 4.52
CA GLY A 242 -0.09 -21.11 3.45
C GLY A 242 0.08 -20.49 2.06
N LEU A 243 -0.38 -19.25 1.86
CA LEU A 243 -0.12 -18.50 0.64
C LEU A 243 1.37 -18.23 0.45
N ALA A 244 2.08 -17.78 1.47
CA ALA A 244 3.52 -17.53 1.39
C ALA A 244 4.30 -18.80 1.00
N ALA A 245 3.99 -19.95 1.61
CA ALA A 245 4.58 -21.24 1.29
C ALA A 245 4.26 -21.67 -0.15
N HIS A 246 3.00 -21.49 -0.59
CA HIS A 246 2.59 -21.77 -1.96
C HIS A 246 3.37 -20.94 -2.98
N TRP A 247 3.64 -19.66 -2.70
CA TRP A 247 4.40 -18.80 -3.60
C TRP A 247 5.90 -19.09 -3.54
N LEU A 248 6.47 -19.33 -2.35
CA LEU A 248 7.90 -19.58 -2.19
C LEU A 248 8.32 -20.92 -2.80
N THR A 249 7.45 -21.93 -2.78
CA THR A 249 7.67 -23.22 -3.48
C THR A 249 7.67 -23.08 -5.00
N ARG A 250 6.97 -22.07 -5.56
CA ARG A 250 7.04 -21.74 -6.99
C ARG A 250 8.29 -20.95 -7.37
N ILE A 251 8.78 -20.09 -6.48
CA ILE A 251 10.01 -19.30 -6.69
C ILE A 251 11.26 -20.17 -6.54
N LEU A 252 11.23 -21.20 -5.69
CA LEU A 252 12.32 -22.15 -5.46
C LEU A 252 11.96 -23.56 -5.96
N PRO A 253 11.80 -23.76 -7.29
CA PRO A 253 11.46 -25.07 -7.84
C PRO A 253 12.53 -26.11 -7.48
N GLY A 254 12.09 -27.30 -7.06
CA GLY A 254 12.97 -28.42 -6.70
C GLY A 254 13.48 -28.41 -5.25
N LYS A 255 13.12 -27.42 -4.42
CA LYS A 255 13.52 -27.35 -3.00
C LYS A 255 12.34 -27.06 -2.06
N PRO A 256 11.30 -27.91 -2.01
CA PRO A 256 10.12 -27.66 -1.19
C PRO A 256 10.44 -27.53 0.30
N GLY A 257 11.43 -28.29 0.80
CA GLY A 257 11.89 -28.16 2.18
C GLY A 257 12.55 -26.82 2.50
N ALA A 258 13.33 -26.25 1.57
CA ALA A 258 13.91 -24.92 1.74
C ALA A 258 12.85 -23.81 1.66
N ALA A 259 11.83 -23.98 0.81
CA ALA A 259 10.71 -23.06 0.71
C ALA A 259 9.83 -23.08 1.98
N LEU A 260 9.54 -24.26 2.53
CA LEU A 260 8.83 -24.39 3.80
C LEU A 260 9.65 -23.80 4.96
N GLY A 261 10.95 -24.12 5.02
CA GLY A 261 11.87 -23.58 6.02
C GLY A 261 11.98 -22.06 5.95
N ALA A 262 12.11 -21.48 4.76
CA ALA A 262 12.15 -20.03 4.56
C ALA A 262 10.80 -19.35 4.84
N THR A 263 9.67 -20.02 4.59
CA THR A 263 8.34 -19.50 4.97
C THR A 263 8.16 -19.47 6.48
N LEU A 264 8.55 -20.55 7.17
CA LEU A 264 8.54 -20.60 8.63
C LEU A 264 9.49 -19.57 9.22
N ALA A 265 10.71 -19.44 8.67
CA ALA A 265 11.67 -18.42 9.10
C ALA A 265 11.12 -17.01 8.87
N LEU A 266 10.48 -16.73 7.73
CA LEU A 266 9.80 -15.46 7.48
C LEU A 266 8.69 -15.23 8.52
N GLY A 267 7.84 -16.22 8.76
CA GLY A 267 6.80 -16.19 9.79
C GLY A 267 7.35 -15.82 11.17
N VAL A 268 8.40 -16.51 11.61
CA VAL A 268 9.08 -16.30 12.89
C VAL A 268 9.73 -14.92 12.94
N VAL A 269 10.43 -14.49 11.88
CA VAL A 269 11.06 -13.17 11.82
C VAL A 269 10.01 -12.06 11.90
N MET A 270 8.90 -12.16 11.14
CA MET A 270 7.86 -11.14 11.19
C MET A 270 7.11 -11.14 12.52
N ALA A 271 6.92 -12.29 13.15
CA ALA A 271 6.36 -12.38 14.49
C ALA A 271 7.30 -11.77 15.55
N ALA A 272 8.61 -12.09 15.49
CA ALA A 272 9.63 -11.56 16.38
C ALA A 272 9.84 -10.04 16.20
N VAL A 273 9.76 -9.54 14.96
CA VAL A 273 9.78 -8.10 14.67
C VAL A 273 8.54 -7.45 15.27
N GLY A 274 7.34 -8.02 15.08
CA GLY A 274 6.10 -7.53 15.67
C GLY A 274 6.16 -7.44 17.21
N THR A 275 6.62 -8.51 17.87
CA THR A 275 6.73 -8.55 19.34
C THR A 275 7.83 -7.66 19.88
N LYS A 276 9.01 -7.63 19.24
CA LYS A 276 10.13 -6.77 19.66
C LYS A 276 9.74 -5.29 19.58
N ILE A 277 9.08 -4.90 18.49
CA ILE A 277 8.61 -3.54 18.30
C ILE A 277 7.59 -3.15 19.39
N GLU A 278 6.67 -4.06 19.77
CA GLU A 278 5.72 -3.83 20.87
C GLU A 278 6.42 -3.69 22.23
N SER A 279 7.37 -4.58 22.51
CA SER A 279 8.13 -4.57 23.78
C SER A 279 9.12 -3.41 23.92
N SER A 280 9.49 -2.76 22.81
CA SER A 280 10.43 -1.63 22.80
C SER A 280 9.78 -0.28 23.06
N GLY A 281 8.44 -0.21 23.14
CA GLY A 281 7.72 1.00 23.51
C GLY A 281 7.88 1.29 25.00
N GLY A 282 8.45 2.44 25.35
CA GLY A 282 8.38 2.96 26.72
C GLY A 282 6.92 3.26 27.12
N PRO A 283 6.61 3.35 28.42
CA PRO A 283 5.28 3.76 28.88
C PRO A 283 4.90 5.11 28.23
N GLY A 284 3.92 5.09 27.34
CA GLY A 284 3.44 6.27 26.59
C GLY A 284 3.87 6.36 25.12
N ALA A 285 4.80 5.52 24.64
CA ALA A 285 5.11 5.48 23.21
C ALA A 285 3.98 4.79 22.42
N PRO A 286 3.58 5.32 21.24
CA PRO A 286 2.64 4.61 20.39
C PRO A 286 3.24 3.23 20.03
N PRO A 287 2.47 2.13 20.17
CA PRO A 287 2.99 0.79 19.93
C PRO A 287 3.57 0.74 18.52
N GLY A 288 4.85 0.42 18.36
CA GLY A 288 5.48 0.49 17.03
C GLY A 288 4.85 -0.51 16.05
N ALA A 289 4.13 -1.52 16.56
CA ALA A 289 3.30 -2.44 15.79
C ALA A 289 2.19 -1.70 15.01
N LEU A 290 1.69 -0.58 15.54
CA LEU A 290 0.77 0.33 14.88
C LEU A 290 1.46 1.08 13.73
N GLY A 291 2.71 1.52 13.91
CA GLY A 291 3.49 2.15 12.84
C GLY A 291 3.71 1.21 11.64
N LEU A 292 4.00 -0.06 11.92
CA LEU A 292 4.23 -1.07 10.89
C LEU A 292 2.94 -1.51 10.18
N VAL A 293 1.82 -1.60 10.92
CA VAL A 293 0.47 -1.77 10.33
C VAL A 293 0.12 -0.59 9.44
N LEU A 294 0.42 0.65 9.85
CA LEU A 294 0.16 1.84 9.04
C LEU A 294 0.99 1.82 7.74
N VAL A 295 2.27 1.43 7.80
CA VAL A 295 3.11 1.30 6.61
C VAL A 295 2.60 0.20 5.67
N ALA A 296 2.28 -0.98 6.21
CA ALA A 296 1.76 -2.10 5.41
C ALA A 296 0.39 -1.76 4.79
N SER A 297 -0.51 -1.18 5.56
CA SER A 297 -1.83 -0.73 5.08
C SER A 297 -1.67 0.38 4.05
N GLY A 298 -0.78 1.34 4.29
CA GLY A 298 -0.41 2.39 3.35
C GLY A 298 0.10 1.84 2.03
N TYR A 299 0.96 0.81 2.06
CA TYR A 299 1.43 0.12 0.84
C TYR A 299 0.29 -0.54 0.05
N VAL A 300 -0.62 -1.24 0.74
CA VAL A 300 -1.77 -1.91 0.12
C VAL A 300 -2.72 -0.88 -0.51
N VAL A 301 -3.03 0.18 0.22
CA VAL A 301 -3.90 1.29 -0.24
C VAL A 301 -3.26 1.99 -1.44
N PHE A 302 -1.99 2.39 -1.32
CA PHE A 302 -1.24 3.01 -2.41
C PHE A 302 -1.21 2.14 -3.66
N THR A 303 -0.95 0.83 -3.50
CA THR A 303 -0.93 -0.11 -4.62
C THR A 303 -2.30 -0.22 -5.28
N GLY A 304 -3.39 -0.31 -4.50
CA GLY A 304 -4.76 -0.33 -5.03
C GLY A 304 -5.11 0.94 -5.79
N ILE A 305 -4.82 2.11 -5.23
CA ILE A 305 -5.04 3.41 -5.90
C ILE A 305 -4.19 3.51 -7.17
N ARG A 306 -2.93 3.09 -7.14
CA ARG A 306 -2.07 3.08 -8.33
C ARG A 306 -2.63 2.18 -9.44
N LEU A 307 -3.18 1.01 -9.07
CA LEU A 307 -3.83 0.09 -10.03
C LEU A 307 -5.11 0.69 -10.62
N LEU A 308 -5.85 1.46 -9.82
CA LEU A 308 -7.03 2.21 -10.24
C LEU A 308 -6.65 3.31 -11.25
N VAL A 309 -5.74 4.21 -10.88
CA VAL A 309 -5.26 5.32 -11.71
C VAL A 309 -4.66 4.81 -13.03
N ARG A 310 -3.99 3.66 -13.02
CA ARG A 310 -3.42 3.06 -14.24
C ARG A 310 -4.48 2.68 -15.28
N GLN A 311 -5.70 2.37 -14.84
CA GLN A 311 -6.79 1.92 -15.71
C GLN A 311 -7.75 3.06 -16.08
N TRP A 312 -7.52 4.25 -15.54
CA TRP A 312 -8.38 5.40 -15.72
C TRP A 312 -8.25 6.04 -17.10
N SER A 313 -9.40 6.25 -17.75
CA SER A 313 -9.50 7.18 -18.87
C SER A 313 -9.83 8.56 -18.32
N TRP A 314 -9.02 9.55 -18.69
CA TRP A 314 -9.20 10.93 -18.21
C TRP A 314 -10.63 11.47 -18.46
N ARG A 315 -11.28 11.04 -19.53
CA ARG A 315 -12.66 11.42 -19.87
C ARG A 315 -13.69 11.00 -18.83
N VAL A 316 -13.49 9.84 -18.20
CA VAL A 316 -14.45 9.31 -17.20
C VAL A 316 -14.16 9.90 -15.82
N VAL A 317 -12.91 10.27 -15.54
CA VAL A 317 -12.44 10.57 -14.17
C VAL A 317 -12.42 12.05 -13.84
N ALA A 318 -12.19 12.93 -14.82
CA ALA A 318 -12.13 14.37 -14.59
C ALA A 318 -13.34 14.92 -13.79
N PRO A 319 -14.60 14.50 -14.05
CA PRO A 319 -15.75 14.96 -13.27
C PRO A 319 -15.73 14.51 -11.80
N TRP A 320 -15.08 13.38 -11.50
CA TRP A 320 -15.07 12.77 -10.17
C TRP A 320 -13.87 13.14 -9.31
N LEU A 321 -12.86 13.83 -9.88
CA LEU A 321 -11.72 14.30 -9.10
C LEU A 321 -12.13 15.37 -8.09
N LEU A 322 -13.03 16.29 -8.46
CA LEU A 322 -13.41 17.37 -7.55
C LEU A 322 -14.09 16.82 -6.27
N PRO A 323 -15.09 15.91 -6.34
CA PRO A 323 -15.63 15.25 -5.16
C PRO A 323 -14.61 14.41 -4.40
N ALA A 324 -13.63 13.80 -5.07
CA ALA A 324 -12.60 12.96 -4.42
C ALA A 324 -11.53 13.80 -3.71
N VAL A 325 -11.18 14.97 -4.25
CA VAL A 325 -10.21 15.90 -3.69
C VAL A 325 -10.82 16.73 -2.58
N LEU A 326 -12.13 16.97 -2.58
CA LEU A 326 -12.79 17.79 -1.57
C LEU A 326 -12.59 17.27 -0.13
N PRO A 327 -12.76 15.98 0.20
CA PRO A 327 -12.44 15.45 1.54
C PRO A 327 -10.96 15.61 1.91
N LEU A 328 -10.05 15.47 0.93
CA LEU A 328 -8.63 15.69 1.14
C LEU A 328 -8.35 17.16 1.49
N ALA A 329 -8.92 18.09 0.70
CA ALA A 329 -8.80 19.52 0.92
C ALA A 329 -9.40 19.95 2.26
N LEU A 330 -10.60 19.45 2.59
CA LEU A 330 -11.27 19.65 3.88
C LEU A 330 -10.38 19.21 5.04
N GLY A 331 -9.71 18.06 4.91
CA GLY A 331 -8.76 17.55 5.91
C GLY A 331 -7.54 18.45 6.16
N PHE A 332 -7.28 19.46 5.32
CA PHE A 332 -6.22 20.46 5.53
C PHE A 332 -6.73 21.80 6.08
N PHE A 333 -8.04 21.98 6.29
CA PHE A 333 -8.55 23.20 6.89
C PHE A 333 -8.23 23.22 8.40
N PRO A 334 -7.47 24.21 8.89
CA PRO A 334 -7.07 24.29 10.31
C PRO A 334 -8.26 24.33 11.27
N SER A 335 -9.41 24.83 10.80
CA SER A 335 -10.65 24.91 11.57
C SER A 335 -11.17 23.54 12.02
N LEU A 336 -10.91 22.47 11.27
CA LEU A 336 -11.30 21.12 11.70
C LEU A 336 -10.46 20.63 12.88
N GLY A 337 -9.19 21.03 12.97
CA GLY A 337 -8.35 20.75 14.14
C GLY A 337 -8.84 21.43 15.41
N LEU A 338 -9.53 22.57 15.30
CA LEU A 338 -10.15 23.24 16.46
C LEU A 338 -11.25 22.39 17.09
N GLY A 339 -12.00 21.62 16.31
CA GLY A 339 -13.03 20.71 16.84
C GLY A 339 -12.46 19.66 17.79
N LEU A 340 -11.23 19.19 17.57
CA LEU A 340 -10.55 18.28 18.48
C LEU A 340 -10.16 18.93 19.81
N HIS A 341 -9.79 20.21 19.79
CA HIS A 341 -9.46 20.95 21.01
C HIS A 341 -10.72 21.34 21.77
N ALA A 342 -11.80 21.72 21.06
CA ALA A 342 -13.09 22.01 21.66
C ALA A 342 -13.63 20.82 22.44
N LEU A 343 -13.64 19.61 21.86
CA LEU A 343 -14.09 18.40 22.56
C LEU A 343 -13.19 17.99 23.74
N TYR A 344 -11.90 18.34 23.69
CA TYR A 344 -10.99 18.10 24.81
C TYR A 344 -11.26 19.09 25.95
N LEU A 345 -11.43 20.37 25.64
CA LEU A 345 -11.70 21.46 26.59
C LEU A 345 -13.12 21.40 27.19
N ASP A 346 -14.09 20.90 26.44
CA ASP A 346 -15.47 20.68 26.89
C ASP A 346 -15.53 19.77 28.12
N ALA A 347 -14.62 18.79 28.22
CA ALA A 347 -14.52 17.94 29.41
C ALA A 347 -14.18 18.73 30.69
N PHE A 348 -13.46 19.86 30.55
CA PHE A 348 -13.13 20.78 31.64
C PHE A 348 -14.16 21.90 31.80
N GLY A 349 -15.22 21.93 30.98
CA GLY A 349 -16.21 23.01 30.94
C GLY A 349 -15.67 24.30 30.34
N LEU A 350 -14.71 24.21 29.41
CA LEU A 350 -14.02 25.36 28.81
C LEU A 350 -14.36 25.53 27.33
N ASN A 351 -14.39 26.79 26.89
CA ASN A 351 -14.52 27.14 25.49
C ASN A 351 -13.13 27.23 24.84
N LEU A 352 -13.11 27.13 23.51
CA LEU A 352 -11.88 27.21 22.72
C LEU A 352 -11.20 28.58 22.78
N GLU A 353 -11.95 29.63 23.10
CA GLU A 353 -11.46 31.01 23.26
C GLU A 353 -10.71 31.24 24.58
N ASP A 354 -10.87 30.32 25.55
CA ASP A 354 -10.29 30.44 26.88
C ASP A 354 -8.81 30.02 26.92
N VAL A 355 -8.33 29.32 25.89
CA VAL A 355 -6.97 28.75 25.86
C VAL A 355 -6.28 29.09 24.54
N GLU A 356 -5.12 29.75 24.61
CA GLU A 356 -4.31 30.02 23.44
C GLU A 356 -3.60 28.73 22.97
N ILE A 357 -4.03 28.19 21.83
CA ILE A 357 -3.44 26.99 21.24
C ILE A 357 -2.49 27.41 20.11
N PRO A 358 -1.19 27.06 20.17
CA PRO A 358 -0.26 27.42 19.10
C PRO A 358 -0.67 26.84 17.75
N ARG A 359 -0.57 27.64 16.68
CA ARG A 359 -1.00 27.27 15.32
C ARG A 359 -0.38 25.97 14.79
N LEU A 360 0.88 25.70 15.16
CA LEU A 360 1.56 24.46 14.78
C LEU A 360 0.84 23.22 15.31
N TRP A 361 0.35 23.27 16.56
CA TRP A 361 -0.38 22.17 17.17
C TRP A 361 -1.78 21.99 16.58
N GLN A 362 -2.44 23.10 16.20
CA GLN A 362 -3.69 23.05 15.44
C GLN A 362 -3.49 22.34 14.09
N LEU A 363 -2.38 22.64 13.40
CA LEU A 363 -2.02 21.96 12.14
C LEU A 363 -1.76 20.47 12.36
N ILE A 364 -1.03 20.09 13.41
CA ILE A 364 -0.75 18.68 13.74
C ILE A 364 -2.06 17.93 14.04
N ALA A 365 -2.96 18.53 14.84
CA ALA A 365 -4.28 17.96 15.13
C ALA A 365 -5.11 17.80 13.85
N THR A 366 -5.07 18.80 12.96
CA THR A 366 -5.73 18.77 11.65
C THR A 366 -5.18 17.64 10.78
N VAL A 367 -3.86 17.47 10.68
CA VAL A 367 -3.23 16.37 9.92
C VAL A 367 -3.65 15.01 10.49
N ARG A 368 -3.69 14.86 11.82
CA ARG A 368 -4.15 13.62 12.45
C ARG A 368 -5.61 13.32 12.14
N LEU A 369 -6.49 14.31 12.22
CA LEU A 369 -7.90 14.17 11.84
C LEU A 369 -8.02 13.86 10.34
N GLY A 370 -7.25 14.53 9.49
CA GLY A 370 -7.19 14.25 8.06
C GLY A 370 -6.81 12.80 7.78
N LEU A 371 -5.80 12.26 8.46
CA LEU A 371 -5.42 10.84 8.34
C LEU A 371 -6.58 9.90 8.76
N ALA A 372 -7.29 10.23 9.83
CA ALA A 372 -8.46 9.47 10.30
C ALA A 372 -9.63 9.52 9.30
N VAL A 373 -9.91 10.69 8.74
CA VAL A 373 -10.97 10.90 7.74
C VAL A 373 -10.62 10.17 6.44
N ASN A 374 -9.34 10.05 6.08
CA ASN A 374 -8.87 9.39 4.86
C ASN A 374 -8.98 7.86 4.83
N LEU A 375 -9.61 7.22 5.82
CA LEU A 375 -9.87 5.77 5.78
C LEU A 375 -10.73 5.34 4.58
N TRP A 376 -11.55 6.23 4.03
CA TRP A 376 -12.33 5.96 2.81
C TRP A 376 -11.45 5.60 1.59
N LEU A 377 -10.16 5.99 1.60
CA LEU A 377 -9.19 5.60 0.57
C LEU A 377 -9.00 4.07 0.48
N ILE A 378 -9.31 3.33 1.54
CA ILE A 378 -9.31 1.86 1.54
C ILE A 378 -10.35 1.33 0.55
N ALA A 379 -11.55 1.93 0.50
CA ALA A 379 -12.58 1.54 -0.45
C ALA A 379 -12.15 1.87 -1.90
N LEU A 380 -11.52 3.03 -2.12
CA LEU A 380 -10.93 3.38 -3.42
C LEU A 380 -9.83 2.38 -3.83
N ALA A 381 -8.98 1.97 -2.91
CA ALA A 381 -7.97 0.95 -3.18
C ALA A 381 -8.63 -0.39 -3.55
N GLY A 382 -9.69 -0.77 -2.83
CA GLY A 382 -10.53 -1.94 -3.12
C GLY A 382 -11.10 -1.90 -4.54
N LEU A 383 -11.61 -0.75 -4.99
CA LEU A 383 -12.07 -0.55 -6.35
C LEU A 383 -10.95 -0.83 -7.37
N GLY A 384 -9.74 -0.34 -7.11
CA GLY A 384 -8.57 -0.60 -7.94
C GLY A 384 -8.24 -2.09 -8.05
N TYR A 385 -8.30 -2.83 -6.93
CA TYR A 385 -8.11 -4.28 -6.94
C TYR A 385 -9.25 -5.00 -7.66
N MET A 386 -10.51 -4.64 -7.43
CA MET A 386 -11.68 -5.25 -8.08
C MET A 386 -11.61 -5.10 -9.60
N GLN A 387 -11.23 -3.91 -10.10
CA GLN A 387 -11.04 -3.67 -11.54
C GLN A 387 -9.83 -4.44 -12.08
N HIS A 388 -8.72 -4.46 -11.34
CA HIS A 388 -7.50 -5.19 -11.72
C HIS A 388 -7.71 -6.70 -11.78
N LEU A 389 -8.54 -7.26 -10.89
CA LEU A 389 -8.81 -8.69 -10.77
C LEU A 389 -10.07 -9.14 -11.53
N HIS A 390 -10.69 -8.23 -12.29
CA HIS A 390 -11.87 -8.52 -13.12
C HIS A 390 -13.06 -9.11 -12.34
N TRP A 391 -13.28 -8.66 -11.09
CA TRP A 391 -14.36 -9.18 -10.25
C TRP A 391 -15.73 -8.57 -10.55
N CYS A 392 -15.78 -7.32 -11.02
CA CYS A 392 -17.03 -6.63 -11.37
C CYS A 392 -16.90 -5.97 -12.74
N VAL A 393 -17.05 -6.77 -13.80
CA VAL A 393 -17.10 -6.25 -15.18
C VAL A 393 -18.54 -6.00 -15.62
N ARG A 394 -19.44 -6.97 -15.43
CA ARG A 394 -20.86 -6.87 -15.81
C ARG A 394 -21.67 -6.07 -14.78
N ASP A 395 -21.74 -6.56 -13.54
CA ASP A 395 -22.53 -5.93 -12.46
C ASP A 395 -21.76 -4.83 -11.70
N ARG A 396 -21.26 -3.84 -12.45
CA ARG A 396 -20.41 -2.77 -11.88
C ARG A 396 -21.15 -1.96 -10.82
N TRP A 397 -22.46 -1.76 -11.00
CA TRP A 397 -23.27 -0.95 -10.10
C TRP A 397 -23.33 -1.53 -8.69
N VAL A 398 -23.55 -2.84 -8.53
CA VAL A 398 -23.59 -3.48 -7.20
C VAL A 398 -22.24 -3.31 -6.49
N GLY A 399 -21.13 -3.58 -7.18
CA GLY A 399 -19.79 -3.41 -6.64
C GLY A 399 -19.48 -1.95 -6.27
N TYR A 400 -19.88 -1.00 -7.10
CA TYR A 400 -19.67 0.43 -6.85
C TYR A 400 -20.55 0.97 -5.72
N THR A 401 -21.80 0.55 -5.63
CA THR A 401 -22.72 0.93 -4.55
C THR A 401 -22.24 0.38 -3.21
N LEU A 402 -21.82 -0.88 -3.17
CA LEU A 402 -21.26 -1.50 -1.96
C LEU A 402 -19.97 -0.79 -1.52
N LEU A 403 -19.04 -0.52 -2.45
CA LEU A 403 -17.82 0.22 -2.17
C LEU A 403 -18.09 1.67 -1.75
N GLY A 404 -19.07 2.34 -2.37
CA GLY A 404 -19.50 3.68 -1.99
C GLY A 404 -20.05 3.71 -0.57
N PHE A 405 -20.91 2.73 -0.23
CA PHE A 405 -21.38 2.54 1.13
C PHE A 405 -20.22 2.31 2.12
N PHE A 406 -19.29 1.40 1.80
CA PHE A 406 -18.09 1.19 2.62
C PHE A 406 -17.24 2.45 2.77
N ALA A 407 -17.08 3.24 1.71
CA ALA A 407 -16.34 4.50 1.74
C ALA A 407 -16.97 5.49 2.71
N VAL A 408 -18.31 5.64 2.67
CA VAL A 408 -19.06 6.50 3.61
C VAL A 408 -18.94 5.99 5.04
N VAL A 409 -19.10 4.68 5.27
CA VAL A 409 -18.95 4.08 6.60
C VAL A 409 -17.54 4.32 7.15
N LEU A 410 -16.50 4.10 6.33
CA LEU A 410 -15.10 4.31 6.74
C LEU A 410 -14.79 5.78 7.00
N LEU A 411 -15.35 6.70 6.21
CA LEU A 411 -15.23 8.14 6.41
C LEU A 411 -15.82 8.56 7.76
N LEU A 412 -17.08 8.17 8.01
CA LEU A 412 -17.79 8.52 9.24
C LEU A 412 -17.16 7.85 10.47
N ASN A 413 -16.84 6.56 10.37
CA ASN A 413 -16.20 5.81 11.45
C ASN A 413 -14.80 6.37 11.74
N GLY A 414 -14.05 6.75 10.70
CA GLY A 414 -12.75 7.42 10.79
C GLY A 414 -12.83 8.73 11.57
N ALA A 415 -13.68 9.64 11.11
CA ALA A 415 -13.90 10.93 11.77
C ALA A 415 -14.35 10.79 13.23
N TRP A 416 -15.29 9.89 13.49
CA TRP A 416 -15.85 9.69 14.83
C TRP A 416 -14.87 8.98 15.78
N ASN A 417 -14.47 7.76 15.46
CA ASN A 417 -13.74 6.89 16.40
C ASN A 417 -12.26 7.26 16.56
N PHE A 418 -11.63 7.78 15.51
CA PHE A 418 -10.20 8.14 15.52
C PHE A 418 -9.93 9.65 15.58
N GLY A 419 -10.98 10.47 15.44
CA GLY A 419 -10.94 11.92 15.60
C GLY A 419 -11.65 12.36 16.88
N LEU A 420 -12.97 12.57 16.77
CA LEU A 420 -13.78 13.25 17.79
C LEU A 420 -13.84 12.47 19.12
N GLN A 421 -14.15 11.18 19.07
CA GLN A 421 -14.29 10.35 20.28
C GLN A 421 -12.97 10.19 21.02
N THR A 422 -11.85 10.13 20.31
CA THR A 422 -10.52 10.10 20.94
C THR A 422 -10.21 11.40 21.68
N ALA A 423 -10.61 12.56 21.14
CA ALA A 423 -10.45 13.84 21.82
C ALA A 423 -11.30 13.91 23.11
N ALA A 424 -12.58 13.55 23.01
CA ALA A 424 -13.48 13.53 24.16
C ALA A 424 -13.00 12.57 25.26
N ARG A 425 -12.52 11.37 24.90
CA ARG A 425 -11.93 10.41 25.85
C ARG A 425 -10.63 10.93 26.47
N ALA A 426 -9.80 11.64 25.71
CA ALA A 426 -8.58 12.25 26.24
C ALA A 426 -8.92 13.35 27.27
N GLY A 427 -9.91 14.21 26.98
CA GLY A 427 -10.39 15.21 27.93
C GLY A 427 -10.96 14.58 29.20
N ALA A 428 -11.88 13.62 29.07
CA ALA A 428 -12.46 12.92 30.22
C ALA A 428 -11.39 12.18 31.05
N GLY A 429 -10.41 11.56 30.40
CA GLY A 429 -9.27 10.92 31.06
C GLY A 429 -8.38 11.92 31.78
N ALA A 430 -8.15 13.10 31.19
CA ALA A 430 -7.38 14.18 31.78
C ALA A 430 -8.06 14.75 33.05
N VAL A 431 -9.37 14.99 32.98
CA VAL A 431 -10.20 15.39 34.15
C VAL A 431 -10.16 14.33 35.23
N GLN A 432 -10.30 13.05 34.88
CA GLN A 432 -10.22 11.96 35.85
C GLN A 432 -8.83 11.87 36.49
N ALA A 433 -7.76 12.03 35.70
CA ALA A 433 -6.38 12.05 36.20
C ALA A 433 -6.17 13.22 37.17
N ALA A 434 -6.62 14.42 36.79
CA ALA A 434 -6.55 15.62 37.61
C ALA A 434 -7.33 15.47 38.93
N ALA A 435 -8.57 14.97 38.88
CA ALA A 435 -9.40 14.69 40.05
C ALA A 435 -8.75 13.67 40.99
N SER A 436 -7.98 12.72 40.45
CA SER A 436 -7.24 11.72 41.23
C SER A 436 -5.87 12.21 41.73
N GLY A 437 -5.52 13.48 41.52
CA GLY A 437 -4.24 14.06 41.92
C GLY A 437 -3.04 13.50 41.14
N LYS A 438 -3.25 13.01 39.92
CA LYS A 438 -2.18 12.54 39.03
C LYS A 438 -1.72 13.64 38.09
N ALA A 439 -0.52 13.47 37.54
CA ALA A 439 -0.07 14.30 36.42
C ALA A 439 -0.98 14.07 35.20
N VAL A 440 -1.24 15.15 34.47
CA VAL A 440 -2.10 15.14 33.28
C VAL A 440 -1.21 15.23 32.05
N ASP A 441 -1.44 14.35 31.07
CA ASP A 441 -0.68 14.35 29.83
C ASP A 441 -0.98 15.58 28.97
N ALA A 442 0.03 16.06 28.24
CA ALA A 442 -0.17 17.13 27.27
C ALA A 442 -1.02 16.67 26.09
N TYR A 443 -1.89 17.54 25.60
CA TYR A 443 -2.77 17.26 24.46
C TYR A 443 -2.65 18.36 23.40
N PHE A 444 -1.97 18.03 22.29
CA PHE A 444 -1.76 18.93 21.13
C PHE A 444 -1.46 20.38 21.53
N GLY A 445 -0.38 20.61 22.27
CA GLY A 445 0.04 21.96 22.66
C GLY A 445 -0.63 22.52 23.90
N ILE A 446 -1.68 21.88 24.42
CA ILE A 446 -2.21 22.15 25.76
C ILE A 446 -1.36 21.35 26.74
N THR A 447 -0.62 22.03 27.61
CA THR A 447 0.24 21.41 28.62
C THR A 447 -0.28 21.77 30.02
N PRO A 448 -1.15 20.92 30.62
CA PRO A 448 -1.68 21.20 31.93
C PRO A 448 -0.57 21.16 32.98
N GLN A 449 -0.56 22.13 33.90
CA GLN A 449 0.45 22.23 34.95
C GLN A 449 -0.22 22.47 36.30
N TRP A 450 0.20 21.73 37.32
CA TRP A 450 -0.23 21.99 38.68
C TRP A 450 0.43 23.28 39.18
N VAL A 451 -0.37 24.18 39.75
CA VAL A 451 0.08 25.48 40.22
C VAL A 451 -0.55 25.82 41.56
N CYS A 452 0.23 26.50 42.40
CA CYS A 452 -0.28 27.23 43.55
C CYS A 452 -0.45 28.70 43.16
N VAL A 453 -1.62 29.27 43.45
CA VAL A 453 -1.98 30.62 43.00
C VAL A 453 -2.12 31.53 44.20
N ARG A 454 -1.39 32.65 44.19
CA ARG A 454 -1.47 33.67 45.24
C ARG A 454 -2.04 34.98 44.67
N PRO A 455 -3.03 35.60 45.33
CA PRO A 455 -3.56 36.88 44.91
C PRO A 455 -2.53 38.00 45.11
N ILE A 456 -2.49 38.94 44.18
CA ILE A 456 -1.75 40.20 44.30
C ILE A 456 -2.75 41.27 44.76
N GLY A 457 -2.96 41.34 46.08
CA GLY A 457 -3.98 42.19 46.71
C GLY A 457 -4.97 41.38 47.55
N PRO A 458 -6.09 41.99 47.99
CA PRO A 458 -7.19 41.30 48.66
C PRO A 458 -7.79 40.25 47.73
N ALA A 459 -7.99 39.02 48.22
CA ALA A 459 -8.56 37.93 47.40
C ALA A 459 -9.98 38.25 46.91
N ASP A 460 -10.76 38.95 47.72
CA ASP A 460 -12.16 39.32 47.45
C ASP A 460 -12.31 40.37 46.32
N ASP A 461 -11.21 41.05 45.95
CA ASP A 461 -11.20 42.09 44.91
C ASP A 461 -10.85 41.51 43.52
N ILE A 462 -10.59 40.20 43.43
CA ILE A 462 -10.29 39.54 42.16
C ILE A 462 -11.58 39.02 41.54
N HIS A 463 -11.85 39.47 40.32
CA HIS A 463 -12.96 38.93 39.54
C HIS A 463 -12.64 37.49 39.10
N VAL A 464 -13.53 36.57 39.47
CA VAL A 464 -13.42 35.14 39.17
C VAL A 464 -14.68 34.69 38.45
N ASP A 465 -14.53 34.22 37.21
CA ASP A 465 -15.63 33.57 36.49
C ASP A 465 -15.60 32.06 36.75
N GLY A 466 -16.75 31.47 37.05
CA GLY A 466 -16.92 30.01 37.12
C GLY A 466 -16.89 29.38 38.51
N GLY A 467 -16.71 30.16 39.58
CA GLY A 467 -16.77 29.65 40.97
C GLY A 467 -16.08 30.55 42.01
N GLU A 468 -15.88 30.00 43.21
CA GLU A 468 -15.15 30.67 44.29
C GLU A 468 -13.65 30.35 44.24
N PHE A 469 -12.80 31.34 44.51
CA PHE A 469 -11.35 31.16 44.54
C PHE A 469 -10.83 30.93 45.97
N HIS A 470 -10.06 29.85 46.15
CA HIS A 470 -9.46 29.46 47.42
C HIS A 470 -7.93 29.37 47.31
N PRO A 471 -7.18 30.40 47.73
CA PRO A 471 -5.72 30.48 47.53
C PRO A 471 -4.91 29.41 48.30
N SER A 472 -5.54 28.68 49.22
CA SER A 472 -4.91 27.59 49.96
C SER A 472 -4.87 26.26 49.19
N ARG A 473 -5.56 26.15 48.05
CA ARG A 473 -5.68 24.92 47.25
C ARG A 473 -4.79 24.95 46.00
N PRO A 474 -4.27 23.79 45.55
CA PRO A 474 -3.64 23.68 44.25
C PRO A 474 -4.68 23.69 43.13
N TYR A 475 -4.34 24.34 42.03
CA TYR A 475 -5.17 24.38 40.82
C TYR A 475 -4.40 23.77 39.65
N LEU A 476 -5.12 23.20 38.68
CA LEU A 476 -4.53 22.78 37.42
C LEU A 476 -4.64 23.93 36.41
N LYS A 477 -3.53 24.58 36.08
CA LYS A 477 -3.49 25.54 34.97
C LYS A 477 -3.60 24.77 33.66
N ILE A 478 -4.70 24.94 32.94
CA ILE A 478 -4.92 24.30 31.63
C ILE A 478 -4.28 25.13 30.52
N GLY A 479 -4.36 26.46 30.65
CA GLY A 479 -3.78 27.40 29.71
C GLY A 479 -4.02 28.85 30.12
N ASP A 480 -3.73 29.74 29.19
CA ASP A 480 -3.95 31.17 29.29
C ASP A 480 -4.32 31.73 27.92
N ALA A 481 -5.17 32.74 27.92
CA ALA A 481 -5.59 33.47 26.72
C ALA A 481 -5.89 34.93 27.09
N SER A 482 -5.42 35.88 26.28
CA SER A 482 -5.75 37.31 26.41
C SER A 482 -5.51 37.89 27.82
N GLY A 483 -4.47 37.43 28.52
CA GLY A 483 -4.15 37.89 29.88
C GLY A 483 -5.01 37.27 30.99
N THR A 484 -5.84 36.27 30.67
CA THR A 484 -6.65 35.51 31.63
C THR A 484 -6.04 34.11 31.79
N ALA A 485 -5.78 33.70 33.02
CA ALA A 485 -5.39 32.33 33.35
C ALA A 485 -6.63 31.48 33.59
N VAL A 486 -6.59 30.26 33.05
CA VAL A 486 -7.65 29.26 33.23
C VAL A 486 -7.17 28.16 34.17
N LEU A 487 -7.82 28.10 35.32
CA LEU A 487 -7.46 27.24 36.44
C LEU A 487 -8.59 26.25 36.68
N TRP A 488 -8.32 24.95 36.71
CA TRP A 488 -9.32 23.94 37.03
C TRP A 488 -9.19 23.49 38.48
N ASP A 489 -10.29 23.55 39.23
CA ASP A 489 -10.37 23.13 40.64
C ASP A 489 -10.73 21.63 40.73
N PRO A 490 -9.86 20.78 41.28
CA PRO A 490 -10.16 19.36 41.46
C PRO A 490 -11.27 19.08 42.48
N ALA A 491 -11.50 19.97 43.45
CA ALA A 491 -12.53 19.79 44.48
C ALA A 491 -13.93 20.09 43.92
N ASP A 492 -14.08 21.23 43.25
CA ASP A 492 -15.37 21.68 42.73
C ASP A 492 -15.63 21.20 41.29
N LYS A 493 -14.63 20.56 40.67
CA LYS A 493 -14.65 20.04 39.30
C LYS A 493 -15.05 21.08 38.25
N GLY A 494 -14.75 22.35 38.53
CA GLY A 494 -15.06 23.50 37.69
C GLY A 494 -13.79 24.23 37.26
N ALA A 495 -13.90 24.98 36.16
CA ALA A 495 -12.84 25.87 35.73
C ALA A 495 -13.13 27.31 36.18
N LEU A 496 -12.09 27.97 36.69
CA LEU A 496 -12.04 29.35 37.13
C LEU A 496 -11.23 30.15 36.10
N LYS A 497 -11.78 31.29 35.65
CA LYS A 497 -11.07 32.24 34.79
C LYS A 497 -10.71 33.46 35.61
N MET A 498 -9.43 33.83 35.62
CA MET A 498 -8.91 34.89 36.48
C MET A 498 -7.85 35.72 35.76
N PRO A 499 -7.80 37.04 35.97
CA PRO A 499 -6.85 37.92 35.29
C PRO A 499 -5.43 37.71 35.83
N MET A 500 -4.46 37.50 34.93
CA MET A 500 -3.08 37.14 35.29
C MET A 500 -2.31 38.24 36.02
N ASP A 501 -2.63 39.52 35.78
CA ASP A 501 -2.00 40.67 36.44
C ASP A 501 -2.30 40.74 37.94
N LYS A 502 -3.35 40.04 38.39
CA LYS A 502 -3.76 39.92 39.80
C LYS A 502 -3.26 38.64 40.47
N LEU A 503 -2.51 37.79 39.77
CA LEU A 503 -2.12 36.47 40.26
C LEU A 503 -0.62 36.26 40.21
N ARG A 504 -0.08 35.67 41.27
CA ARG A 504 1.25 35.08 41.30
C ARG A 504 1.12 33.56 41.23
N ILE A 505 1.43 33.01 40.06
CA ILE A 505 1.35 31.57 39.77
C ILE A 505 2.70 30.92 40.08
N ILE A 506 2.70 29.89 40.92
CA ILE A 506 3.89 29.14 41.33
C ILE A 506 3.70 27.69 40.84
N PRO A 507 4.48 27.21 39.86
CA PRO A 507 4.37 25.83 39.39
C PRO A 507 4.80 24.85 40.48
N VAL A 508 4.11 23.72 40.55
CA VAL A 508 4.41 22.61 41.46
C VAL A 508 4.41 21.30 40.68
N ASP A 509 5.39 20.44 40.96
CA ASP A 509 5.60 19.18 40.21
C ASP A 509 4.50 18.14 40.47
N ALA A 510 3.81 18.24 41.61
CA ALA A 510 2.71 17.37 42.00
C ALA A 510 1.67 18.16 42.82
N PRO A 511 0.39 17.74 42.83
CA PRO A 511 -0.64 18.41 43.63
C PRO A 511 -0.29 18.27 45.13
N SER A 512 0.13 19.38 45.74
CA SER A 512 0.37 19.44 47.18
C SER A 512 -0.98 19.44 47.92
N LYS A 513 -1.05 18.86 49.12
CA LYS A 513 -2.28 18.91 49.94
C LYS A 513 -2.68 20.33 50.33
N SER A 514 -1.77 21.29 50.22
CA SER A 514 -1.98 22.70 50.54
C SER A 514 -0.96 23.58 49.82
N CYS A 515 -1.39 24.75 49.40
CA CYS A 515 -0.56 25.85 48.88
C CYS A 515 -0.19 26.88 49.96
N ALA A 516 -0.44 26.56 51.24
CA ALA A 516 -0.07 27.40 52.37
C ALA A 516 1.43 27.73 52.35
N PRO A 517 1.83 28.95 52.76
CA PRO A 517 3.23 29.30 52.85
C PRO A 517 3.93 28.35 53.82
N SER A 518 5.01 27.71 53.36
CA SER A 518 6.02 27.19 54.27
C SER A 518 6.56 28.38 55.06
N SER A 519 6.25 28.42 56.34
CA SER A 519 6.74 29.38 57.32
C SER A 519 8.26 29.47 57.34
#